data_AF-A0A072PNU6-F1
#
_entry.id   AF-A0A072PNU6-F1
#
_cell.length_a   1.000
_cell.length_b   1.000
_cell.length_c   1.000
_cell.angle_alpha   90.00
_cell.angle_beta   90.00
_cell.angle_gamma   90.00
#
_symmetry.space_group_name_H-M   'P 1'
#
loop_
_entity.id
_entity.type
_entity.pdbx_description
1 polymer ?
#
loop_
_entity_poly.entity_id
_entity_poly.type
_entity_poly.pdbx_seq_one_letter_code
_entity_poly.pdbx_strand_id
1 'polypeptide(L)'
;VVSMNKKAVLRAYRHLLRASLEACQYTTPARYAARDIINQAFREQPASAFSPLRVKNTLAFLKRAKRNTGFEHKILKNMAHIRY
;
A
#
# COMPACT_ATOMS: atom_id res chain seq x y z
N VAL A 1 23.74 14.64 -6.01
CA VAL A 1 22.56 14.33 -5.16
C VAL A 1 21.34 14.32 -6.06
N VAL A 2 20.77 13.15 -6.34
CA VAL A 2 19.60 13.03 -7.21
C VAL A 2 18.43 13.77 -6.55
N SER A 3 18.02 14.89 -7.13
CA SER A 3 16.80 15.59 -6.73
C SER A 3 15.63 14.63 -6.88
N MET A 4 15.17 14.12 -5.74
CA MET A 4 14.14 13.10 -5.70
C MET A 4 12.84 13.70 -6.18
N ASN A 5 12.34 13.16 -7.29
CA ASN A 5 11.21 13.74 -7.98
C ASN A 5 9.95 13.61 -7.10
N LYS A 6 9.58 14.68 -6.39
CA LYS A 6 8.37 14.76 -5.54
C LYS A 6 7.12 14.26 -6.27
N LYS A 7 7.03 14.49 -7.59
CA LYS A 7 5.91 13.99 -8.42
C LYS A 7 5.90 12.47 -8.51
N ALA A 8 7.05 11.81 -8.55
CA ALA A 8 7.16 10.35 -8.56
C ALA A 8 6.70 9.74 -7.23
N VAL A 9 7.09 10.33 -6.10
CA VAL A 9 6.66 9.90 -4.76
C VAL A 9 5.14 10.04 -4.61
N LEU A 10 4.57 11.20 -5.00
CA LEU A 10 3.12 11.40 -4.97
C LEU A 10 2.37 10.43 -5.89
N ARG A 11 2.92 10.14 -7.08
CA ARG A 11 2.33 9.17 -8.00
C ARG A 11 2.34 7.77 -7.40
N ALA A 12 3.47 7.34 -6.82
CA ALA A 12 3.60 6.07 -6.14
C ALA A 12 2.61 5.94 -4.97
N TYR A 13 2.52 6.97 -4.12
CA TYR A 13 1.54 7.04 -3.02
C TYR A 13 0.11 6.82 -3.53
N ARG A 14 -0.31 7.56 -4.56
CA ARG A 14 -1.66 7.45 -5.14
C ARG A 14 -1.94 6.06 -5.71
N HIS A 15 -0.97 5.44 -6.37
CA HIS A 15 -1.14 4.09 -6.91
C HIS A 15 -1.27 3.05 -5.81
N LEU A 16 -0.42 3.12 -4.78
CA LEU A 16 -0.48 2.18 -3.66
C LEU A 16 -1.78 2.33 -2.87
N LEU A 17 -2.20 3.57 -2.59
CA LEU A 17 -3.45 3.83 -1.87
C LEU A 17 -4.68 3.30 -2.62
N ARG A 18 -4.76 3.53 -3.94
CA ARG A 18 -5.87 3.00 -4.73
C ARG A 18 -5.85 1.47 -4.78
N ALA A 19 -4.69 0.89 -5.05
CA ALA A 19 -4.54 -0.56 -5.11
C ALA A 19 -4.87 -1.24 -3.77
N SER A 20 -4.54 -0.62 -2.64
CA SER A 20 -4.85 -1.18 -1.32
C SER A 20 -6.34 -1.14 -1.01
N LEU A 21 -7.03 -0.06 -1.39
CA LEU A 21 -8.48 0.02 -1.24
C LEU A 21 -9.20 -1.00 -2.11
N GLU A 22 -8.77 -1.15 -3.37
CA GLU A 22 -9.31 -2.17 -4.26
C GLU A 22 -9.05 -3.60 -3.78
N ALA A 23 -7.86 -3.87 -3.23
CA ALA A 23 -7.51 -5.19 -2.70
C ALA A 23 -8.36 -5.57 -1.48
N CYS A 24 -8.72 -4.60 -0.65
CA CYS A 24 -9.64 -4.79 0.48
C CYS A 24 -11.12 -4.65 0.08
N GLN A 25 -11.42 -4.52 -1.22
CA GLN A 25 -12.78 -4.34 -1.75
C GLN A 25 -13.57 -3.20 -1.08
N TYR A 26 -12.87 -2.15 -0.64
CA TYR A 26 -13.47 -1.01 0.08
C TYR A 26 -14.27 -1.37 1.34
N THR A 27 -14.03 -2.56 1.90
CA THR A 27 -14.73 -3.05 3.10
C THR A 27 -14.27 -2.32 4.36
N THR A 28 -15.19 -2.15 5.31
CA THR A 28 -14.89 -1.69 6.67
C THR A 28 -14.69 -2.88 7.60
N PRO A 29 -13.70 -2.86 8.51
CA PRO A 29 -12.79 -1.75 8.81
C PRO A 29 -11.48 -1.76 7.99
N ALA A 30 -11.27 -2.77 7.14
CA ALA A 30 -10.00 -3.02 6.43
C ALA A 30 -9.51 -1.84 5.57
N ARG A 31 -10.41 -1.08 4.95
CA ARG A 31 -10.06 0.11 4.15
C ARG A 31 -9.35 1.19 4.98
N TYR A 32 -9.74 1.35 6.25
CA TYR A 32 -9.16 2.35 7.15
C TYR A 32 -7.77 1.91 7.59
N ALA A 33 -7.63 0.65 8.04
CA ALA A 33 -6.33 0.07 8.37
C ALA A 33 -5.35 0.18 7.19
N ALA A 34 -5.77 -0.18 5.97
CA ALA A 34 -4.93 -0.10 4.78
C ALA A 34 -4.50 1.33 4.45
N ARG A 35 -5.43 2.30 4.52
CA ARG A 35 -5.13 3.71 4.32
C ARG A 35 -4.13 4.22 5.36
N ASP A 36 -4.31 3.87 6.61
CA ASP A 36 -3.47 4.36 7.71
C ASP A 36 -2.06 3.77 7.62
N ILE A 37 -1.92 2.49 7.26
CA ILE A 37 -0.61 1.87 6.96
C ILE A 37 0.12 2.64 5.87
N ILE A 38 -0.55 2.93 4.74
CA ILE A 38 0.08 3.66 3.62
C ILE A 38 0.41 5.10 4.04
N ASN A 39 -0.49 5.79 4.74
CA ASN A 39 -0.22 7.15 5.22
C ASN A 39 0.97 7.20 6.17
N GLN A 40 1.00 6.30 7.15
CA GLN A 40 2.06 6.20 8.13
C GLN A 40 3.40 5.90 7.45
N ALA A 41 3.43 4.91 6.54
CA ALA A 41 4.64 4.56 5.81
C ALA A 41 5.23 5.74 5.00
N PHE A 42 4.40 6.58 4.39
CA PHE A 42 4.87 7.75 3.63
C PHE A 42 5.18 8.97 4.49
N ARG A 43 4.62 9.05 5.72
CA ARG A 43 4.87 10.15 6.66
C ARG A 43 6.13 9.93 7.50
N GLU A 44 6.33 8.70 7.98
CA GLU A 44 7.43 8.38 8.91
C GLU A 44 8.75 8.06 8.19
N GLN A 45 8.69 7.52 6.97
CA GLN A 45 9.92 7.19 6.25
C GLN A 45 10.54 8.45 5.64
N PRO A 46 11.86 8.66 5.81
CA PRO A 46 12.54 9.75 5.14
C PRO A 46 12.44 9.56 3.63
N ALA A 47 12.44 10.66 2.88
CA ALA A 47 12.29 10.60 1.44
C ALA A 47 13.39 9.72 0.79
N SER A 48 14.59 9.64 1.39
CA SER A 48 15.70 8.78 0.96
C SER A 48 15.39 7.28 0.98
N ALA A 49 14.40 6.85 1.75
CA ALA A 49 13.96 5.46 1.80
C ALA A 49 13.03 5.07 0.64
N PHE A 50 12.66 6.03 -0.22
CA PHE A 50 11.83 5.78 -1.39
C PHE A 50 12.57 4.91 -2.41
N SER A 51 12.03 3.71 -2.66
CA SER A 51 12.54 2.78 -3.67
C SER A 51 11.45 2.45 -4.69
N PRO A 52 11.63 2.80 -5.97
CA PRO A 52 10.69 2.43 -7.04
C PRO A 52 10.44 0.92 -7.13
N LEU A 53 11.47 0.11 -6.86
CA LEU A 53 11.37 -1.34 -6.87
C LEU A 53 10.45 -1.85 -5.76
N ARG A 54 10.59 -1.33 -4.53
CA ARG A 54 9.68 -1.66 -3.41
C ARG A 54 8.24 -1.30 -3.77
N VAL A 55 8.00 -0.11 -4.31
CA VAL A 55 6.66 0.31 -4.76
C VAL A 55 6.09 -0.65 -5.80
N LYS A 56 6.88 -1.05 -6.80
CA LYS A 56 6.45 -2.00 -7.84
C LYS A 56 6.08 -3.37 -7.24
N ASN A 57 6.89 -3.89 -6.31
CA ASN A 57 6.64 -5.16 -5.66
C ASN A 57 5.37 -5.12 -4.80
N THR A 58 5.19 -4.07 -4.01
CA THR A 58 3.97 -3.88 -3.20
C THR A 58 2.74 -3.74 -4.09
N LEU A 59 2.83 -3.01 -5.21
CA LEU A 59 1.73 -2.89 -6.16
C LEU A 59 1.36 -4.25 -6.79
N ALA A 60 2.35 -5.07 -7.13
CA ALA A 60 2.11 -6.42 -7.65
C ALA A 60 1.44 -7.31 -6.60
N PHE A 61 1.87 -7.24 -5.34
CA PHE A 61 1.24 -7.94 -4.21
C PHE A 61 -0.23 -7.54 -4.05
N LEU A 62 -0.54 -6.24 -4.00
CA LEU A 62 -1.92 -5.74 -3.85
C LEU A 62 -2.81 -6.16 -5.02
N LYS A 63 -2.28 -6.12 -6.24
CA LYS A 63 -3.01 -6.59 -7.44
C LYS A 63 -3.31 -8.09 -7.38
N ARG A 64 -2.40 -8.91 -6.83
CA ARG A 64 -2.64 -10.35 -6.63
C ARG A 64 -3.69 -10.59 -5.55
N ALA A 65 -3.59 -9.86 -4.44
CA ALA A 65 -4.55 -9.94 -3.33
C ALA A 65 -5.99 -9.56 -3.75
N LYS A 66 -6.14 -8.69 -4.75
CA LYS A 66 -7.44 -8.35 -5.35
C LYS A 66 -8.04 -9.50 -6.17
N ARG A 67 -7.22 -10.19 -6.98
CA ARG A 67 -7.70 -11.15 -7.99
C ARG A 67 -8.10 -12.49 -7.40
N ASN A 68 -7.35 -12.95 -6.39
CA ASN A 68 -7.50 -14.30 -5.85
C ASN A 68 -7.74 -14.21 -4.34
N THR A 69 -8.64 -15.03 -3.80
CA THR A 69 -8.77 -15.33 -2.35
C THR A 69 -7.61 -16.19 -1.83
N GLY A 70 -6.39 -15.92 -2.32
CA GLY A 70 -5.16 -16.62 -1.99
C GLY A 70 -4.51 -16.12 -0.71
N PHE A 71 -3.25 -16.49 -0.52
CA PHE A 71 -2.47 -16.10 0.66
C PHE A 71 -2.35 -14.57 0.80
N GLU A 72 -2.18 -13.83 -0.29
CA GLU A 72 -2.05 -12.37 -0.24
C GLU A 72 -3.33 -11.70 0.27
N HIS A 73 -4.50 -12.23 -0.09
CA HIS A 73 -5.78 -11.76 0.44
C HIS A 73 -5.91 -12.07 1.93
N LYS A 74 -5.53 -13.29 2.36
CA LYS A 74 -5.53 -13.68 3.78
C LYS A 74 -4.56 -12.83 4.60
N ILE A 75 -3.37 -12.52 4.09
CA ILE A 75 -2.40 -11.64 4.73
C ILE A 75 -2.99 -10.24 4.92
N LEU A 76 -3.57 -9.64 3.87
CA LEU A 76 -4.21 -8.32 3.99
C LEU A 76 -5.36 -8.33 4.99
N LYS A 77 -6.19 -9.37 4.96
CA LYS A 77 -7.29 -9.54 5.90
C LYS A 77 -6.78 -9.63 7.33
N ASN A 78 -5.76 -10.46 7.59
CA ASN A 78 -5.15 -10.58 8.91
C ASN A 78 -4.53 -9.26 9.40
N MET A 79 -3.84 -8.54 8.52
CA MET A 79 -3.30 -7.21 8.84
C MET A 79 -4.40 -6.21 9.23
N ALA A 80 -5.57 -6.27 8.57
CA ALA A 80 -6.72 -5.45 8.94
C ALA A 80 -7.32 -5.85 10.29
N HIS A 81 -7.38 -7.15 10.60
CA HIS A 81 -7.90 -7.66 11.87
C HIS A 81 -6.99 -7.38 13.07
N ILE A 82 -5.67 -7.31 12.92
CA ILE A 82 -4.77 -7.00 14.05
C ILE A 82 -4.90 -5.54 14.52
N ARG A 83 -5.35 -4.64 13.63
CA ARG A 83 -5.45 -3.20 13.89
C ARG A 83 -6.78 -2.76 14.52
N TYR A 84 -7.76 -3.67 14.64
CA TYR A 84 -9.10 -3.43 15.16
C TYR A 84 -9.50 -4.52 16.14
#